data_AF-A0A935LA21-F1
#
_entry.id   AF-A0A935LA21-F1
#
_cell.length_a   1.000
_cell.length_b   1.000
_cell.length_c   1.000
_cell.angle_alpha   90.00
_cell.angle_beta   90.00
_cell.angle_gamma   90.00
#
_symmetry.space_group_name_H-M   'P 1'
#
loop_
_entity.id
_entity.type
_entity.pdbx_description
1 polymer ?
#
loop_
_entity_poly.entity_id
_entity_poly.type
_entity_poly.pdbx_seq_one_letter_code
_entity_poly.pdbx_strand_id
1 'polypeptide(L)'
;MNTLTIKIPPELDQQLRQMSQQTALGKSELVRRALQAFMAQAHAASPFVSALDQAGDLVACFSGGPSDLSSNPAHLKDFGRV
;
A
#
# COMPACT_ATOMS: atom_id res chain seq x y z
N MET A 1 26.61 1.13 1.31
CA MET A 1 26.05 -0.21 1.55
C MET A 1 26.50 -0.65 2.92
N ASN A 2 25.58 -1.14 3.76
CA ASN A 2 25.92 -1.67 5.09
C ASN A 2 25.89 -3.20 5.02
N THR A 3 26.82 -3.84 5.71
CA THR A 3 26.90 -5.30 5.78
C THR A 3 26.13 -5.80 7.00
N LEU A 4 25.22 -6.73 6.78
CA LEU A 4 24.46 -7.41 7.83
C LEU A 4 24.89 -8.87 7.87
N THR A 5 25.34 -9.34 9.03
CA THR A 5 25.65 -10.76 9.27
C THR A 5 24.54 -11.37 10.10
N ILE A 6 23.88 -12.40 9.56
CA ILE A 6 22.81 -13.14 10.24
C ILE A 6 23.13 -14.63 10.28
N LYS A 7 22.74 -15.28 11.37
CA LYS A 7 22.73 -16.74 11.44
C LYS A 7 21.45 -17.23 10.79
N ILE A 8 21.57 -18.17 9.86
CA ILE A 8 20.43 -18.82 9.21
C ILE A 8 20.54 -20.34 9.40
N PRO A 9 19.41 -21.05 9.52
CA PRO A 9 19.40 -22.52 9.53
C PRO A 9 20.01 -23.08 8.23
N PRO A 10 20.68 -24.24 8.28
CA PRO A 10 21.31 -24.85 7.11
C PRO A 10 20.29 -25.17 6.00
N GLU A 11 19.05 -25.51 6.36
CA GLU A 11 17.97 -25.78 5.42
C GLU A 11 17.63 -24.52 4.60
N LEU A 12 17.67 -23.34 5.24
CA LEU A 12 17.39 -22.06 4.58
C LEU A 12 18.53 -21.64 3.65
N ASP A 13 19.81 -21.88 4.00
CA ASP A 13 20.92 -21.64 3.07
C ASP A 13 20.83 -22.55 1.84
N GLN A 14 20.41 -23.81 2.00
CA GLN A 14 20.20 -24.72 0.88
C GLN A 14 19.10 -24.21 -0.06
N GLN A 15 17.97 -23.77 0.48
CA GLN A 15 16.87 -23.17 -0.31
C GLN A 15 17.32 -21.90 -1.04
N LEU A 16 18.06 -21.02 -0.37
CA LEU A 16 18.61 -19.80 -0.99
C LEU A 16 19.58 -20.11 -2.13
N ARG A 17 20.42 -21.14 -1.99
CA ARG A 17 21.31 -21.60 -3.07
C ARG A 17 20.53 -22.11 -4.27
N GLN A 18 19.50 -22.93 -4.05
CA GLN A 18 18.68 -23.47 -5.13
C GLN A 18 17.94 -22.35 -5.87
N MET A 19 17.35 -21.41 -5.14
CA MET A 19 16.65 -20.27 -5.72
C MET A 19 17.59 -19.33 -6.49
N SER A 20 18.82 -19.13 -5.97
CA SER A 20 19.87 -18.37 -6.64
C SER A 20 20.23 -18.97 -8.00
N GLN A 21 20.32 -20.30 -8.10
CA GLN A 21 20.59 -20.99 -9.36
C GLN A 21 19.43 -20.87 -10.34
N GLN A 22 18.19 -21.01 -9.86
CA GLN A 22 16.99 -20.94 -10.71
C GLN A 22 16.74 -19.53 -11.27
N THR A 23 17.04 -18.49 -10.48
CA THR A 23 16.76 -17.09 -10.84
C THR A 23 17.95 -16.36 -11.48
N ALA A 24 19.13 -17.00 -11.53
CA ALA A 24 20.41 -16.38 -11.91
C ALA A 24 20.75 -15.12 -11.08
N LEU A 25 20.19 -14.99 -9.88
CA LEU A 25 20.46 -13.89 -8.95
C LEU A 25 21.41 -14.35 -7.86
N GLY A 26 22.32 -13.48 -7.42
CA GLY A 26 23.19 -13.75 -6.27
C GLY A 26 22.39 -13.85 -4.96
N LYS A 27 22.91 -14.62 -3.98
CA LYS A 27 22.25 -14.79 -2.67
C LYS A 27 21.93 -13.45 -1.99
N SER A 28 22.86 -12.50 -2.01
CA SER A 28 22.68 -11.18 -1.39
C SER A 28 21.58 -10.35 -2.07
N GLU A 29 21.41 -10.51 -3.39
CA GLU A 29 20.31 -9.87 -4.13
C GLU A 29 18.96 -10.47 -3.70
N LEU A 30 18.87 -11.80 -3.65
CA LEU A 30 17.65 -12.49 -3.21
C LEU A 30 17.26 -12.09 -1.79
N VAL A 31 18.21 -12.09 -0.85
CA VAL A 31 17.95 -11.69 0.54
C VAL A 31 17.48 -10.24 0.61
N ARG A 32 18.12 -9.32 -0.13
CA ARG A 32 17.67 -7.92 -0.16
C ARG A 32 16.26 -7.78 -0.71
N ARG A 33 15.92 -8.47 -1.81
CA ARG A 33 14.57 -8.44 -2.37
C ARG A 33 13.53 -9.01 -1.41
N ALA A 34 13.85 -10.11 -0.73
CA ALA A 34 12.98 -10.70 0.28
C ALA A 34 12.72 -9.73 1.44
N LEU A 35 13.75 -9.04 1.93
CA LEU A 35 13.61 -8.03 2.99
C LEU A 35 12.74 -6.84 2.52
N GLN A 36 12.95 -6.35 1.29
CA GLN A 36 12.12 -5.28 0.72
C GLN A 36 10.66 -5.70 0.59
N ALA A 37 10.39 -6.92 0.10
CA ALA A 37 9.04 -7.45 -0.02
C ALA A 37 8.38 -7.68 1.35
N PHE A 38 9.14 -8.11 2.35
CA PHE A 38 8.65 -8.27 3.73
C PHE A 38 8.25 -6.92 4.34
N MET A 39 9.10 -5.89 4.20
CA MET A 39 8.78 -4.54 4.68
C MET A 39 7.58 -3.95 3.95
N ALA A 40 7.50 -4.11 2.62
CA ALA A 40 6.36 -3.66 1.84
C ALA A 40 5.05 -4.32 2.29
N GLN A 41 5.05 -5.62 2.59
CA GLN A 41 3.89 -6.31 3.14
C GLN A 41 3.54 -5.85 4.55
N ALA A 42 4.54 -5.64 5.41
CA ALA A 42 4.33 -5.10 6.76
C ALA A 42 3.73 -3.68 6.74
N HIS A 43 4.08 -2.87 5.73
CA HIS A 43 3.50 -1.55 5.49
C HIS A 43 2.17 -1.58 4.71
N ALA A 44 1.89 -2.68 3.99
CA ALA A 44 0.62 -2.89 3.30
C ALA A 44 -0.53 -3.26 4.25
N ALA A 45 -0.22 -3.68 5.48
CA ALA A 45 -1.11 -3.45 6.61
C ALA A 45 -1.15 -1.93 6.86
N SER A 46 -1.79 -1.21 5.95
CA SER A 46 -1.98 0.22 6.08
C SER A 46 -2.64 0.46 7.44
N PRO A 47 -2.17 1.46 8.22
CA PRO A 47 -2.94 1.90 9.38
C PRO A 47 -4.37 2.14 8.92
N PHE A 48 -5.36 1.87 9.78
CA PHE A 48 -6.75 2.16 9.46
C PHE A 48 -6.85 3.59 8.90
N VAL A 49 -7.20 3.68 7.61
CA VAL A 49 -7.44 4.95 6.92
C VAL A 49 -8.94 5.09 6.86
N SER A 50 -9.50 6.09 7.55
CA SER A 50 -10.94 6.33 7.50
C SER A 50 -11.33 6.88 6.13
N ALA A 51 -12.61 6.75 5.77
CA ALA A 51 -13.14 7.39 4.56
C ALA A 51 -12.90 8.91 4.56
N LEU A 52 -12.86 9.54 5.74
CA LEU A 52 -12.56 10.97 5.90
C LEU A 52 -11.10 11.28 5.52
N ASP A 53 -10.16 10.44 5.93
CA ASP A 53 -8.72 10.63 5.63
C ASP A 53 -8.43 10.57 4.13
N GLN A 54 -9.26 9.84 3.36
CA GLN A 54 -9.15 9.76 1.90
C GLN A 54 -9.91 10.86 1.16
N ALA A 55 -10.85 11.56 1.81
CA ALA A 55 -11.72 12.52 1.13
C ALA A 55 -11.14 13.94 1.04
N GLY A 56 -9.96 14.20 1.62
CA GLY A 56 -9.41 15.56 1.78
C GLY A 56 -9.19 16.32 0.47
N ASP A 57 -8.74 15.64 -0.59
CA ASP A 57 -8.57 16.20 -1.93
C ASP A 57 -9.90 16.35 -2.70
N LEU A 58 -10.95 15.67 -2.26
CA LEU A 58 -12.30 15.78 -2.81
C LEU A 58 -13.09 16.93 -2.19
N VAL A 59 -12.62 17.50 -1.07
CA VAL A 59 -13.28 18.66 -0.46
C VAL A 59 -13.09 19.88 -1.38
N ALA A 60 -14.20 20.51 -1.76
CA ALA A 60 -14.24 21.70 -2.61
C ALA A 60 -13.63 21.53 -4.02
N CYS A 61 -13.50 20.29 -4.52
CA CYS A 61 -13.01 20.04 -5.88
C CYS A 61 -14.01 20.49 -6.98
N PHE A 62 -15.28 20.71 -6.61
CA PHE A 62 -16.32 21.25 -7.50
C PHE A 62 -16.73 22.67 -7.11
N SER A 63 -16.92 23.52 -8.11
CA SER A 63 -17.44 24.88 -7.97
C SER A 63 -18.82 25.02 -8.63
N GLY A 64 -19.61 26.01 -8.20
CA GLY A 64 -20.93 26.30 -8.78
C GLY A 64 -22.11 25.50 -8.22
N GLY A 65 -21.89 24.69 -7.18
CA GLY A 65 -22.95 24.01 -6.45
C GLY A 65 -23.67 24.92 -5.44
N PRO A 66 -24.87 24.53 -4.96
CA PRO A 66 -25.55 25.22 -3.87
C PRO A 66 -24.67 25.31 -2.62
N SER A 67 -24.75 26.43 -1.90
CA SER A 67 -23.92 26.67 -0.72
C SER A 67 -24.20 25.70 0.44
N ASP A 68 -25.39 25.10 0.47
CA ASP A 68 -25.79 24.15 1.50
C ASP A 68 -26.71 23.08 0.91
N LEU A 69 -26.25 21.83 0.93
CA LEU A 69 -27.05 20.65 0.59
C LEU A 69 -27.52 19.87 1.82
N SER A 70 -26.91 20.09 2.99
CA SER A 70 -27.20 19.31 4.20
C SER A 70 -28.41 19.84 4.97
N SER A 71 -28.58 21.16 5.04
CA SER A 71 -29.69 21.79 5.79
C SER A 71 -30.85 22.22 4.88
N ASN A 72 -30.67 22.19 3.55
CA ASN A 72 -31.71 22.58 2.60
C ASN A 72 -32.05 21.44 1.61
N PRO A 73 -32.96 20.51 1.99
CA PRO A 73 -33.30 19.34 1.18
C PRO A 73 -34.00 19.69 -0.14
N ALA A 74 -34.48 20.93 -0.33
CA ALA A 74 -35.09 21.36 -1.58
C ALA A 74 -34.11 21.28 -2.76
N HIS A 75 -32.80 21.44 -2.52
CA HIS A 75 -31.77 21.34 -3.55
C HIS A 75 -31.55 19.89 -4.05
N LEU A 76 -32.06 18.88 -3.34
CA LEU A 76 -31.93 17.47 -3.69
C LEU A 76 -33.21 16.87 -4.30
N LYS A 77 -34.26 17.68 -4.51
CA LYS A 77 -35.61 17.21 -4.87
C LYS A 77 -35.66 16.33 -6.12
N ASP A 78 -34.82 16.61 -7.10
CA ASP A 78 -34.75 15.90 -8.38
C ASP A 78 -33.46 15.10 -8.56
N PHE A 79 -32.63 15.02 -7.51
CA PHE A 79 -31.38 14.27 -7.55
C PHE A 79 -31.66 12.77 -7.73
N GLY A 80 -31.11 12.17 -8.79
CA GLY A 80 -31.24 10.73 -9.08
C GLY A 80 -32.55 10.29 -9.75
N ARG A 81 -33.40 11.21 -10.25
CA ARG A 81 -34.51 10.84 -11.13
C ARG A 81 -33.98 10.57 -12.55
N VAL A 82 -34.44 9.46 -13.14
CA VAL A 82 -34.07 8.96 -14.48
C VAL A 82 -35.16 9.26 -15.49
#